data_AF-A0A351A9X6-F1
#
_entry.id   AF-A0A351A9X6-F1
#
_cell.length_a   1.000
_cell.length_b   1.000
_cell.length_c   1.000
_cell.angle_alpha   90.00
_cell.angle_beta   90.00
_cell.angle_gamma   90.00
#
_symmetry.space_group_name_H-M   'P 1'
#
loop_
_entity.id
_entity.type
_entity.pdbx_description
1 polymer ?
#
loop_
_entity_poly.entity_id
_entity_poly.type
_entity_poly.pdbx_seq_one_letter_code
_entity_poly.pdbx_strand_id
1 'polypeptide(L)'
;MGPAARQNMINATNAGMEVAMYVFLNFDNGSPISGAPANQTGQWQVDRALANVGYTGPGSLPFDLKYIMIDIENRFWGTMSQADRVQRIAEAVQRVRNLGFRPMIYTRNEGFNPWWNDATGSSKDFKELYLWGSKPETETAVFQDDLLLDVGNPWVKFGGWTSRGGKQHLLDKTVFGARIDMNVWDPAVWDQPALSPGAVNFAAPTHNIVRNADGSYRLTMTLRNTGNVEAYAVRIDQPRLAFTTLPGRFSMGMIPPGQSSSLVFTFPASTGVPGTRTVGQFRVLTGDGPRFLAASVTLP
;
A
#
# COMPACT_ATOMS: atom_id res chain seq x y z
N MET A 1 -0.62 -0.48 -20.89
CA MET A 1 -0.64 -1.96 -20.94
C MET A 1 -0.99 -2.38 -22.35
N GLY A 2 -0.29 -3.36 -22.91
CA GLY A 2 -0.42 -3.75 -24.31
C GLY A 2 -1.80 -4.36 -24.64
N PRO A 3 -2.25 -4.30 -25.90
CA PRO A 3 -3.55 -4.82 -26.35
C PRO A 3 -3.82 -6.32 -26.08
N ALA A 4 -2.85 -7.06 -25.53
CA ALA A 4 -2.89 -8.52 -25.38
C ALA A 4 -2.99 -9.04 -23.92
N ALA A 5 -3.06 -8.18 -22.90
CA ALA A 5 -2.99 -8.62 -21.49
C ALA A 5 -4.05 -9.69 -21.12
N ARG A 6 -5.30 -9.47 -21.52
CA ARG A 6 -6.39 -10.44 -21.32
C ARG A 6 -6.12 -11.77 -22.02
N GLN A 7 -5.72 -11.72 -23.29
CA GLN A 7 -5.48 -12.93 -24.09
C GLN A 7 -4.28 -13.73 -23.56
N ASN A 8 -3.23 -13.04 -23.11
CA ASN A 8 -2.06 -13.68 -22.50
C ASN A 8 -2.43 -14.46 -21.24
N MET A 9 -3.28 -13.89 -20.37
CA MET A 9 -3.75 -14.61 -19.18
C MET A 9 -4.63 -15.81 -19.53
N ILE A 10 -5.55 -15.68 -20.49
CA ILE A 10 -6.35 -16.81 -20.97
C ILE A 10 -5.44 -17.94 -21.50
N ASN A 11 -4.46 -17.60 -22.34
CA ASN A 11 -3.55 -18.58 -22.92
C ASN A 11 -2.68 -19.27 -21.85
N ALA A 12 -2.17 -18.51 -20.88
CA ALA A 12 -1.38 -19.06 -19.77
C ALA A 12 -2.22 -20.02 -18.91
N THR A 13 -3.44 -19.63 -18.54
CA THR A 13 -4.36 -20.49 -17.79
C THR A 13 -4.72 -21.76 -18.56
N ASN A 14 -5.00 -21.66 -19.87
CA ASN A 14 -5.27 -22.82 -20.72
C ASN A 14 -4.06 -23.77 -20.83
N ALA A 15 -2.85 -23.25 -20.65
CA ALA A 15 -1.62 -24.03 -20.58
C ALA A 15 -1.34 -24.61 -19.17
N GLY A 16 -2.27 -24.45 -18.22
CA GLY A 16 -2.13 -24.93 -16.84
C GLY A 16 -1.27 -24.06 -15.94
N MET A 17 -0.97 -22.82 -16.35
CA MET A 17 -0.20 -21.89 -15.54
C MET A 17 -1.09 -21.12 -14.56
N GLU A 18 -0.56 -20.87 -13.37
CA GLU A 18 -1.13 -19.86 -12.47
C GLU A 18 -0.87 -18.45 -13.01
N VAL A 19 -1.83 -17.56 -12.83
CA VAL A 19 -1.78 -16.22 -13.38
C VAL A 19 -1.94 -15.15 -12.29
N ALA A 20 -1.21 -14.07 -12.49
CA ALA A 20 -1.26 -12.85 -11.70
C ALA A 20 -1.09 -11.66 -12.65
N MET A 21 -1.44 -10.48 -12.16
CA MET A 21 -1.28 -9.24 -12.93
C MET A 21 -0.61 -8.18 -12.07
N TYR A 22 -0.05 -7.16 -12.71
CA TYR A 22 0.49 -6.00 -12.00
C TYR A 22 -0.22 -4.70 -12.41
N VAL A 23 -0.18 -3.73 -11.51
CA VAL A 23 -0.67 -2.37 -11.70
C VAL A 23 0.52 -1.43 -11.48
N PHE A 24 1.08 -0.93 -12.58
CA PHE A 24 2.11 0.10 -12.54
C PHE A 24 1.50 1.39 -11.99
N LEU A 25 1.86 1.77 -10.75
CA LEU A 25 1.29 2.96 -10.13
C LEU A 25 1.90 4.23 -10.72
N ASN A 26 1.01 5.10 -11.20
CA ASN A 26 1.31 6.48 -11.53
C ASN A 26 1.13 7.37 -10.28
N PHE A 27 2.18 8.04 -9.84
CA PHE A 27 2.14 9.03 -8.76
C PHE A 27 2.08 10.47 -9.28
N ASP A 28 2.15 10.66 -10.59
CA ASP A 28 2.07 11.96 -11.26
C ASP A 28 0.64 12.27 -11.74
N ASN A 29 -0.06 13.13 -10.99
CA ASN A 29 -1.38 13.63 -11.36
C ASN A 29 -1.35 14.56 -12.58
N GLY A 30 -0.19 15.13 -12.93
CA GLY A 30 0.00 15.95 -14.12
C GLY A 30 0.23 15.14 -15.39
N SER A 31 0.42 13.81 -15.28
CA SER A 31 0.64 12.94 -16.43
C SER A 31 -0.55 12.97 -17.41
N PRO A 32 -0.32 13.17 -18.72
CA PRO A 32 -1.37 13.30 -19.72
C PRO A 32 -1.97 11.94 -20.12
N ILE A 33 -2.61 11.25 -19.17
CA ILE A 33 -3.35 10.03 -19.44
C ILE A 33 -4.75 10.40 -19.91
N SER A 34 -5.04 10.13 -21.19
CA SER A 34 -6.35 10.42 -21.79
C SER A 34 -7.49 9.77 -21.00
N GLY A 35 -8.48 10.56 -20.61
CA GLY A 35 -9.65 10.11 -19.83
C GLY A 35 -9.36 9.79 -18.36
N ALA A 36 -8.15 10.05 -17.85
CA ALA A 36 -7.87 9.87 -16.42
C ALA A 36 -8.47 11.02 -15.59
N PRO A 37 -9.03 10.72 -14.39
CA PRO A 37 -9.47 11.75 -13.47
C PRO A 37 -8.29 12.51 -12.90
N ALA A 38 -8.48 13.77 -12.49
CA ALA A 38 -7.39 14.64 -12.02
C ALA A 38 -6.61 14.07 -10.82
N ASN A 39 -7.24 13.27 -9.95
CA ASN A 39 -6.60 12.72 -8.75
C ASN A 39 -5.99 11.33 -8.94
N GLN A 40 -6.27 10.62 -10.05
CA GLN A 40 -5.76 9.29 -10.40
C GLN A 40 -5.52 8.38 -9.18
N THR A 41 -6.53 8.16 -8.34
CA THR A 41 -6.38 7.43 -7.06
C THR A 41 -5.84 6.02 -7.28
N GLY A 42 -5.23 5.42 -6.26
CA GLY A 42 -4.76 4.03 -6.34
C GLY A 42 -5.89 3.06 -6.68
N GLN A 43 -7.10 3.30 -6.15
CA GLN A 43 -8.28 2.50 -6.47
C GLN A 43 -8.65 2.59 -7.95
N TRP A 44 -8.68 3.80 -8.52
CA TRP A 44 -9.00 4.01 -9.94
C TRP A 44 -7.99 3.32 -10.86
N GLN A 45 -6.70 3.34 -10.50
CA GLN A 45 -5.66 2.67 -11.29
C GLN A 45 -5.82 1.14 -11.26
N VAL A 46 -6.17 0.56 -10.11
CA VAL A 46 -6.51 -0.86 -10.00
C VAL A 46 -7.73 -1.21 -10.84
N ASP A 47 -8.80 -0.42 -10.76
CA ASP A 47 -10.01 -0.63 -11.55
C ASP A 47 -9.73 -0.56 -13.06
N ARG A 48 -8.89 0.39 -13.48
CA ARG A 48 -8.50 0.53 -14.88
C ARG A 48 -7.68 -0.67 -15.37
N ALA A 49 -6.78 -1.18 -14.55
CA ALA A 49 -6.00 -2.37 -14.87
C ALA A 49 -6.90 -3.61 -14.95
N LEU A 50 -7.81 -3.79 -14.00
CA LEU A 50 -8.78 -4.89 -13.96
C LEU A 50 -9.72 -4.87 -15.18
N ALA A 51 -10.21 -3.69 -15.56
CA ALA A 51 -11.03 -3.55 -16.77
C ALA A 51 -10.29 -3.99 -18.04
N ASN A 52 -8.98 -3.71 -18.15
CA ASN A 52 -8.17 -4.13 -19.30
C ASN A 52 -8.02 -5.65 -19.42
N VAL A 53 -8.23 -6.39 -18.32
CA VAL A 53 -8.19 -7.85 -18.31
C VAL A 53 -9.58 -8.48 -18.34
N GLY A 54 -10.63 -7.66 -18.50
CA GLY A 54 -12.01 -8.09 -18.67
C GLY A 54 -12.80 -8.25 -17.37
N TYR A 55 -12.27 -7.79 -16.23
CA TYR A 55 -13.01 -7.84 -14.97
C TYR A 55 -14.17 -6.82 -14.99
N THR A 56 -15.38 -7.32 -14.76
CA THR A 56 -16.61 -6.52 -14.62
C THR A 56 -17.32 -6.76 -13.27
N GLY A 57 -16.80 -7.69 -12.46
CA GLY A 57 -17.33 -8.06 -11.16
C GLY A 57 -16.88 -9.46 -10.72
N PRO A 58 -17.31 -9.90 -9.52
CA PRO A 58 -16.98 -11.24 -9.01
C PRO A 58 -17.37 -12.33 -10.02
N GLY A 59 -16.44 -13.26 -10.29
CA GLY A 59 -16.64 -14.38 -11.22
C GLY A 59 -16.62 -14.02 -12.71
N SER A 60 -16.34 -12.78 -13.09
CA SER A 60 -16.32 -12.37 -14.51
C SER A 60 -15.06 -12.77 -15.28
N LEU A 61 -13.98 -13.13 -14.59
CA LEU A 61 -12.73 -13.53 -15.23
C LEU A 61 -12.79 -15.01 -15.62
N PRO A 62 -12.36 -15.37 -16.84
CA PRO A 62 -12.30 -16.77 -17.28
C PRO A 62 -11.07 -17.53 -16.72
N PHE A 63 -10.38 -16.96 -15.74
CA PHE A 63 -9.18 -17.50 -15.11
C PHE A 63 -9.16 -17.14 -13.62
N ASP A 64 -8.46 -17.94 -12.83
CA ASP A 64 -8.25 -17.66 -11.41
C ASP A 64 -7.07 -16.69 -11.23
N LEU A 65 -7.40 -15.42 -10.96
CA LEU A 65 -6.40 -14.38 -10.74
C LEU A 65 -5.95 -14.38 -9.27
N LYS A 66 -4.79 -14.98 -9.00
CA LYS A 66 -4.28 -15.18 -7.64
C LYS A 66 -3.85 -13.87 -6.96
N TYR A 67 -3.07 -13.05 -7.69
CA TYR A 67 -2.46 -11.83 -7.17
C TYR A 67 -2.66 -10.64 -8.09
N ILE A 68 -2.76 -9.47 -7.47
CA ILE A 68 -2.60 -8.17 -8.12
C ILE A 68 -1.40 -7.49 -7.48
N MET A 69 -0.28 -7.47 -8.21
CA MET A 69 0.93 -6.79 -7.78
C MET A 69 0.79 -5.28 -7.95
N ILE A 70 1.13 -4.53 -6.91
CA ILE A 70 1.23 -3.08 -6.92
C ILE A 70 2.68 -2.75 -7.25
N ASP A 71 2.89 -2.30 -8.48
CA ASP A 71 4.22 -2.09 -9.07
C ASP A 71 4.66 -0.63 -8.86
N ILE A 72 5.80 -0.48 -8.18
CA ILE A 72 6.36 0.78 -7.72
C ILE A 72 7.79 0.93 -8.22
N GLU A 73 7.95 1.70 -9.30
CA GLU A 73 9.24 2.08 -9.89
C GLU A 73 9.41 3.62 -9.97
N ASN A 74 10.57 4.07 -10.46
CA ASN A 74 10.98 5.47 -10.51
C ASN A 74 10.48 6.29 -11.71
N ARG A 75 9.48 5.81 -12.46
CA ARG A 75 9.12 6.42 -13.75
C ARG A 75 8.12 7.58 -13.68
N PHE A 76 7.13 7.51 -12.78
CA PHE A 76 6.03 8.47 -12.74
C PHE A 76 5.78 9.03 -11.34
N TRP A 77 6.76 9.71 -10.75
CA TRP A 77 6.64 10.23 -9.39
C TRP A 77 5.90 11.57 -9.27
N GLY A 78 5.96 12.40 -10.31
CA GLY A 78 5.39 13.74 -10.31
C GLY A 78 5.88 14.57 -9.11
N THR A 79 5.01 15.44 -8.60
CA THR A 79 5.28 16.31 -7.44
C THR A 79 4.75 15.75 -6.12
N MET A 80 4.27 14.51 -6.12
CA MET A 80 3.62 13.91 -4.96
C MET A 80 4.62 13.69 -3.81
N SER A 81 4.25 14.12 -2.60
CA SER A 81 5.05 13.85 -1.40
C SER A 81 5.15 12.35 -1.13
N GLN A 82 6.20 11.88 -0.44
CA GLN A 82 6.32 10.47 -0.05
C GLN A 82 5.11 10.00 0.77
N ALA A 83 4.59 10.87 1.65
CA ALA A 83 3.41 10.56 2.46
C ALA A 83 2.14 10.38 1.63
N ASP A 84 1.98 11.14 0.54
CA ASP A 84 0.86 10.99 -0.40
C ASP A 84 1.04 9.78 -1.31
N ARG A 85 2.28 9.47 -1.71
CA ARG A 85 2.59 8.23 -2.46
C ARG A 85 2.26 6.98 -1.65
N VAL A 86 2.60 6.97 -0.36
CA VAL A 86 2.18 5.89 0.55
C VAL A 86 0.65 5.80 0.60
N GLN A 87 -0.05 6.93 0.66
CA GLN A 87 -1.51 6.92 0.65
C GLN A 87 -2.08 6.34 -0.65
N ARG A 88 -1.49 6.65 -1.81
CA ARG A 88 -1.88 6.06 -3.11
C ARG A 88 -1.61 4.56 -3.18
N ILE A 89 -0.49 4.09 -2.62
CA ILE A 89 -0.22 2.65 -2.49
C ILE A 89 -1.29 1.99 -1.62
N ALA A 90 -1.65 2.62 -0.49
CA ALA A 90 -2.68 2.13 0.40
C ALA A 90 -4.05 2.03 -0.29
N GLU A 91 -4.41 3.03 -1.10
CA GLU A 91 -5.62 3.01 -1.92
C GLU A 91 -5.65 1.82 -2.88
N ALA A 92 -4.55 1.55 -3.58
CA ALA A 92 -4.45 0.43 -4.50
C ALA A 92 -4.53 -0.92 -3.76
N VAL A 93 -3.75 -1.09 -2.70
CA VAL A 93 -3.75 -2.30 -1.86
C VAL A 93 -5.15 -2.56 -1.29
N GLN A 94 -5.79 -1.52 -0.75
CA GLN A 94 -7.12 -1.64 -0.17
C GLN A 94 -8.15 -2.03 -1.23
N ARG A 95 -8.08 -1.42 -2.43
CA ARG A 95 -8.98 -1.79 -3.54
C ARG A 95 -8.86 -3.26 -3.91
N VAL A 96 -7.63 -3.77 -4.01
CA VAL A 96 -7.36 -5.19 -4.30
C VAL A 96 -7.98 -6.09 -3.23
N ARG A 97 -7.78 -5.78 -1.94
CA ARG A 97 -8.38 -6.54 -0.82
C ARG A 97 -9.90 -6.50 -0.86
N ASN A 98 -10.47 -5.32 -1.10
CA ASN A 98 -11.93 -5.14 -1.10
C ASN A 98 -12.61 -5.98 -2.19
N LEU A 99 -11.93 -6.22 -3.31
CA LEU A 99 -12.41 -7.04 -4.42
C LEU A 99 -12.19 -8.55 -4.23
N GLY A 100 -11.55 -8.98 -3.14
CA GLY A 100 -11.29 -10.40 -2.84
C GLY A 100 -9.98 -10.93 -3.44
N PHE A 101 -9.11 -10.07 -3.93
CA PHE A 101 -7.80 -10.45 -4.46
C PHE A 101 -6.69 -10.28 -3.42
N ARG A 102 -5.52 -10.88 -3.68
CA ARG A 102 -4.31 -10.72 -2.86
C ARG A 102 -3.42 -9.61 -3.43
N PRO A 103 -3.17 -8.53 -2.67
CA PRO A 103 -2.17 -7.55 -3.05
C PRO A 103 -0.77 -8.08 -2.72
N MET A 104 0.18 -7.70 -3.56
CA MET A 104 1.61 -7.91 -3.36
C MET A 104 2.32 -6.64 -3.79
N ILE A 105 3.44 -6.30 -3.15
CA ILE A 105 4.24 -5.14 -3.59
C ILE A 105 5.34 -5.62 -4.51
N TYR A 106 5.49 -5.01 -5.68
CA TYR A 106 6.72 -5.10 -6.47
C TYR A 106 7.51 -3.81 -6.34
N THR A 107 8.76 -3.92 -5.93
CA THR A 107 9.68 -2.78 -5.82
C THR A 107 11.11 -3.26 -5.53
N ARG A 108 12.04 -2.31 -5.36
CA ARG A 108 13.41 -2.56 -4.88
C ARG A 108 13.87 -1.47 -3.95
N ASN A 109 14.91 -1.78 -3.18
CA ASN A 109 15.57 -0.79 -2.34
C ASN A 109 17.09 -1.03 -2.25
N GLU A 110 17.72 -1.27 -3.40
CA GLU A 110 19.13 -1.64 -3.46
C GLU A 110 19.90 -0.87 -4.54
N GLY A 111 21.17 -0.58 -4.23
CA GLY A 111 22.14 0.05 -5.14
C GLY A 111 21.75 1.49 -5.51
N PHE A 112 21.95 1.83 -6.78
CA PHE A 112 21.72 3.18 -7.32
C PHE A 112 20.24 3.54 -7.52
N ASN A 113 19.32 2.61 -7.26
CA ASN A 113 17.88 2.79 -7.48
C ASN A 113 17.08 2.34 -6.24
N PRO A 114 17.01 3.17 -5.18
CA PRO A 114 16.29 2.83 -3.95
C PRO A 114 14.81 3.21 -4.06
N TRP A 115 14.09 2.62 -5.02
CA TRP A 115 12.71 2.98 -5.36
C TRP A 115 11.78 3.04 -4.15
N TRP A 116 11.85 2.05 -3.24
CA TRP A 116 11.00 2.05 -2.06
C TRP A 116 11.29 3.23 -1.13
N ASN A 117 12.56 3.49 -0.83
CA ASN A 117 12.96 4.59 0.02
C ASN A 117 12.55 5.93 -0.60
N ASP A 118 12.79 6.11 -1.88
CA ASP A 118 12.49 7.36 -2.56
C ASP A 118 10.99 7.58 -2.72
N ALA A 119 10.22 6.52 -2.98
CA ALA A 119 8.77 6.54 -3.08
C ALA A 119 8.09 6.82 -1.75
N THR A 120 8.59 6.23 -0.65
CA THR A 120 7.82 6.10 0.59
C THR A 120 8.48 6.66 1.83
N GLY A 121 9.75 7.07 1.76
CA GLY A 121 10.55 7.41 2.94
C GLY A 121 10.83 6.18 3.82
N SER A 122 10.99 5.00 3.20
CA SER A 122 11.16 3.71 3.88
C SER A 122 9.97 3.32 4.77
N SER A 123 8.75 3.56 4.28
CA SER A 123 7.52 3.18 4.99
C SER A 123 7.51 1.70 5.35
N LYS A 124 6.93 1.39 6.52
CA LYS A 124 6.76 0.02 7.04
C LYS A 124 5.31 -0.46 7.01
N ASP A 125 4.39 0.33 6.46
CA ASP A 125 2.95 0.07 6.56
C ASP A 125 2.48 -1.16 5.79
N PHE A 126 3.32 -1.70 4.91
CA PHE A 126 3.00 -2.80 4.01
C PHE A 126 3.81 -4.07 4.29
N LYS A 127 4.58 -4.11 5.38
CA LYS A 127 5.49 -5.22 5.72
C LYS A 127 4.84 -6.61 5.81
N GLU A 128 3.52 -6.65 6.02
CA GLU A 128 2.74 -7.89 6.11
C GLU A 128 2.30 -8.42 4.74
N LEU A 129 2.46 -7.64 3.67
CA LEU A 129 2.21 -8.10 2.30
C LEU A 129 3.39 -8.92 1.80
N TYR A 130 3.16 -9.83 0.86
CA TYR A 130 4.26 -10.39 0.09
C TYR A 130 4.98 -9.30 -0.71
N LEU A 131 6.29 -9.47 -0.80
CA LEU A 131 7.17 -8.64 -1.60
C LEU A 131 7.71 -9.42 -2.79
N TRP A 132 7.49 -8.90 -4.00
CA TRP A 132 8.21 -9.27 -5.20
C TRP A 132 9.39 -8.30 -5.36
N GLY A 133 10.57 -8.75 -4.92
CA GLY A 133 11.78 -7.93 -4.92
C GLY A 133 12.41 -7.84 -6.30
N SER A 134 12.67 -6.63 -6.79
CA SER A 134 13.36 -6.40 -8.05
C SER A 134 14.86 -6.22 -7.83
N LYS A 135 15.66 -7.10 -8.42
CA LYS A 135 17.09 -6.88 -8.59
C LYS A 135 17.57 -7.60 -9.85
N PRO A 136 17.02 -7.21 -11.01
CA PRO A 136 17.38 -7.88 -12.22
C PRO A 136 18.73 -7.44 -12.75
N GLU A 137 19.38 -8.37 -13.44
CA GLU A 137 20.45 -8.10 -14.37
C GLU A 137 19.95 -8.16 -15.82
N THR A 138 20.79 -7.75 -16.76
CA THR A 138 20.50 -7.94 -18.20
C THR A 138 20.97 -9.32 -18.66
N GLU A 139 20.38 -9.85 -19.74
CA GLU A 139 20.84 -11.11 -20.36
C GLU A 139 22.35 -11.11 -20.73
N THR A 140 22.94 -9.92 -20.93
CA THR A 140 24.36 -9.75 -21.25
C THR A 140 25.26 -9.55 -20.03
N ALA A 141 24.71 -9.49 -18.82
CA ALA A 141 25.51 -9.30 -17.60
C ALA A 141 26.41 -10.51 -17.35
N VAL A 142 27.64 -10.25 -16.88
CA VAL A 142 28.62 -11.30 -16.55
C VAL A 142 28.19 -12.15 -15.35
N PHE A 143 27.39 -11.57 -14.44
CA PHE A 143 26.84 -12.23 -13.26
C PHE A 143 25.31 -12.21 -13.34
N GLN A 144 24.69 -13.38 -13.41
CA GLN A 144 23.22 -13.54 -13.53
C GLN A 144 22.63 -14.44 -12.42
N ASP A 145 23.51 -15.05 -11.62
CA ASP A 145 23.14 -15.91 -10.50
C ASP A 145 22.52 -15.07 -9.38
N ASP A 146 21.31 -15.44 -8.97
CA ASP A 146 20.51 -14.64 -8.07
C ASP A 146 21.09 -14.58 -6.66
N LEU A 147 21.78 -15.64 -6.21
CA LEU A 147 22.40 -15.76 -4.90
C LEU A 147 23.71 -14.95 -4.83
N LEU A 148 24.48 -14.95 -5.93
CA LEU A 148 25.69 -14.13 -6.07
C LEU A 148 25.35 -12.64 -6.17
N LEU A 149 24.25 -12.27 -6.83
CA LEU A 149 23.81 -10.87 -6.90
C LEU A 149 23.57 -10.28 -5.51
N ASP A 150 23.12 -11.09 -4.57
CA ASP A 150 22.85 -10.68 -3.19
C ASP A 150 24.07 -10.93 -2.26
N VAL A 151 25.28 -11.10 -2.82
CA VAL A 151 26.57 -11.28 -2.11
C VAL A 151 26.49 -12.42 -1.08
N GLY A 152 25.83 -13.52 -1.46
CA GLY A 152 25.65 -14.69 -0.58
C GLY A 152 24.60 -14.51 0.52
N ASN A 153 23.93 -13.36 0.61
CA ASN A 153 22.69 -13.22 1.37
C ASN A 153 21.51 -13.58 0.46
N PRO A 154 20.42 -14.15 0.96
CA PRO A 154 19.26 -14.39 0.11
C PRO A 154 18.54 -13.09 -0.31
N TRP A 155 18.78 -11.96 0.38
CA TRP A 155 18.00 -10.72 0.22
C TRP A 155 18.50 -9.55 1.10
N VAL A 156 18.35 -8.29 0.67
CA VAL A 156 18.50 -7.09 1.52
C VAL A 156 17.15 -6.62 2.07
N LYS A 157 16.99 -6.64 3.40
CA LYS A 157 15.76 -6.23 4.09
C LYS A 157 15.51 -4.72 3.97
N PHE A 158 14.28 -4.33 3.64
CA PHE A 158 13.83 -2.93 3.65
C PHE A 158 12.33 -2.85 3.90
N GLY A 159 11.79 -1.64 4.15
CA GLY A 159 10.35 -1.42 4.26
C GLY A 159 9.64 -2.23 5.34
N GLY A 160 10.39 -2.75 6.33
CA GLY A 160 9.89 -3.66 7.36
C GLY A 160 9.78 -5.12 6.93
N TRP A 161 9.97 -5.46 5.65
CA TRP A 161 9.99 -6.83 5.17
C TRP A 161 11.25 -7.56 5.65
N THR A 162 11.03 -8.73 6.24
CA THR A 162 12.10 -9.64 6.66
C THR A 162 12.36 -10.77 5.66
N SER A 163 11.45 -10.97 4.72
CA SER A 163 11.52 -11.94 3.61
C SER A 163 10.81 -11.36 2.38
N ARG A 164 11.02 -12.01 1.22
CA ARG A 164 10.31 -11.74 -0.04
C ARG A 164 9.52 -12.98 -0.46
N GLY A 165 8.40 -12.80 -1.13
CA GLY A 165 7.65 -13.89 -1.76
C GLY A 165 8.20 -14.29 -3.13
N GLY A 166 8.84 -13.37 -3.84
CA GLY A 166 9.53 -13.66 -5.09
C GLY A 166 10.59 -12.64 -5.44
N LYS A 167 11.39 -12.93 -6.48
CA LYS A 167 12.45 -12.07 -7.02
C LYS A 167 12.35 -11.99 -8.53
N GLN A 168 12.41 -10.78 -9.08
CA GLN A 168 12.79 -10.56 -10.48
C GLN A 168 14.31 -10.47 -10.56
N HIS A 169 14.95 -11.40 -11.26
CA HIS A 169 16.41 -11.53 -11.26
C HIS A 169 17.06 -11.37 -12.65
N LEU A 170 16.29 -11.45 -13.73
CA LEU A 170 16.81 -11.23 -15.08
C LEU A 170 15.76 -10.53 -15.94
N LEU A 171 16.16 -9.45 -16.61
CA LEU A 171 15.35 -8.79 -17.62
C LEU A 171 15.64 -9.37 -19.00
N ASP A 172 14.64 -9.29 -19.86
CA ASP A 172 14.82 -9.35 -21.31
C ASP A 172 15.35 -10.68 -21.87
N LYS A 173 15.17 -11.78 -21.14
CA LYS A 173 15.60 -13.10 -21.57
C LYS A 173 14.79 -13.55 -22.77
N THR A 174 15.47 -13.99 -23.83
CA THR A 174 14.77 -14.63 -24.96
C THR A 174 14.51 -16.12 -24.68
N VAL A 175 13.25 -16.50 -24.56
CA VAL A 175 12.79 -17.89 -24.40
C VAL A 175 11.75 -18.20 -25.47
N PHE A 176 11.99 -19.25 -26.28
CA PHE A 176 11.13 -19.64 -27.40
C PHE A 176 10.75 -18.49 -28.35
N GLY A 177 11.68 -17.54 -28.58
CA GLY A 177 11.47 -16.39 -29.44
C GLY A 177 10.69 -15.23 -28.81
N ALA A 178 10.28 -15.34 -27.55
CA ALA A 178 9.67 -14.26 -26.78
C ALA A 178 10.67 -13.66 -25.78
N ARG A 179 10.64 -12.34 -25.61
CA ARG A 179 11.41 -11.62 -24.60
C ARG A 179 10.61 -11.59 -23.30
N ILE A 180 11.18 -12.11 -22.22
CA ILE A 180 10.51 -12.26 -20.92
C ILE A 180 11.42 -11.81 -19.76
N ASP A 181 10.80 -11.39 -18.67
CA ASP A 181 11.49 -11.18 -17.41
C ASP A 181 11.42 -12.45 -16.57
N MET A 182 12.57 -12.90 -16.06
CA MET A 182 12.67 -14.14 -15.27
C MET A 182 12.51 -13.84 -13.80
N ASN A 183 11.69 -14.68 -13.17
CA ASN A 183 11.32 -14.57 -11.77
C ASN A 183 11.47 -15.92 -11.08
N VAL A 184 11.84 -15.88 -9.80
CA VAL A 184 11.79 -17.02 -8.88
C VAL A 184 10.82 -16.70 -7.75
N TRP A 185 10.03 -17.69 -7.35
CA TRP A 185 8.98 -17.55 -6.34
C TRP A 185 9.13 -18.62 -5.26
N ASP A 186 8.80 -18.26 -4.03
CA ASP A 186 8.50 -19.26 -3.00
C ASP A 186 7.20 -19.98 -3.40
N PRO A 187 7.19 -21.33 -3.56
CA PRO A 187 5.98 -22.07 -3.91
C PRO A 187 4.80 -21.80 -2.97
N ALA A 188 5.07 -21.53 -1.68
CA ALA A 188 4.04 -21.26 -0.70
C ALA A 188 3.26 -19.96 -0.96
N VAL A 189 3.81 -19.03 -1.75
CA VAL A 189 3.10 -17.82 -2.20
C VAL A 189 1.93 -18.18 -3.10
N TRP A 190 2.06 -19.24 -3.89
CA TRP A 190 1.05 -19.65 -4.85
C TRP A 190 0.02 -20.63 -4.28
N ASP A 191 0.41 -21.39 -3.25
CA ASP A 191 -0.47 -22.28 -2.48
C ASP A 191 -1.27 -21.52 -1.41
N GLN A 192 -1.99 -20.48 -1.84
CA GLN A 192 -2.82 -19.65 -0.97
C GLN A 192 -4.30 -19.80 -1.33
N PRO A 193 -5.21 -19.89 -0.34
CA PRO A 193 -6.63 -20.01 -0.62
C PRO A 193 -7.18 -18.73 -1.26
N ALA A 194 -8.31 -18.83 -1.97
CA ALA A 194 -9.04 -17.66 -2.43
C ALA A 194 -9.46 -16.79 -1.25
N LEU A 195 -9.49 -15.46 -1.44
CA LEU A 195 -9.93 -14.53 -0.41
C LEU A 195 -11.36 -14.09 -0.69
N SER A 196 -12.13 -13.90 0.38
CA SER A 196 -13.44 -13.25 0.27
C SER A 196 -13.26 -11.74 0.08
N PRO A 197 -14.09 -11.10 -0.75
CA PRO A 197 -14.23 -9.65 -0.76
C PRO A 197 -14.49 -9.09 0.64
N GLY A 198 -14.12 -7.84 0.86
CA GLY A 198 -14.28 -7.21 2.16
C GLY A 198 -14.28 -5.70 2.11
N ALA A 199 -14.40 -5.10 3.28
CA ALA A 199 -14.40 -3.66 3.46
C ALA A 199 -13.77 -3.29 4.80
N VAL A 200 -13.12 -2.13 4.83
CA VAL A 200 -12.67 -1.52 6.07
C VAL A 200 -13.83 -0.78 6.70
N ASN A 201 -14.00 -1.01 8.00
CA ASN A 201 -14.91 -0.21 8.80
C ASN A 201 -14.21 0.23 10.08
N PHE A 202 -14.56 1.40 10.59
CA PHE A 202 -14.03 1.90 11.85
C PHE A 202 -15.18 2.16 12.81
N ALA A 203 -15.03 1.69 14.05
CA ALA A 203 -15.87 2.17 15.12
C ALA A 203 -15.65 3.68 15.35
N ALA A 204 -16.56 4.32 16.08
CA ALA A 204 -16.32 5.65 16.60
C ALA A 204 -14.97 5.66 17.36
N PRO A 205 -14.10 6.66 17.13
CA PRO A 205 -12.81 6.70 17.78
C PRO A 205 -13.01 6.85 19.28
N THR A 206 -12.19 6.16 20.06
CA THR A 206 -12.09 6.41 21.50
C THR A 206 -10.89 7.30 21.77
N HIS A 207 -11.02 8.18 22.75
CA HIS A 207 -9.95 9.10 23.13
C HIS A 207 -9.80 9.15 24.65
N ASN A 208 -8.56 9.41 25.08
CA ASN A 208 -8.24 9.74 26.45
C ASN A 208 -7.37 11.00 26.46
N ILE A 209 -7.69 11.99 27.28
CA ILE A 209 -6.89 13.21 27.43
C ILE A 209 -6.42 13.28 28.87
N VAL A 210 -5.12 13.53 29.05
CA VAL A 210 -4.52 13.82 30.34
C VAL A 210 -3.75 15.14 30.26
N ARG A 211 -3.78 15.91 31.35
CA ARG A 211 -2.96 17.11 31.48
C ARG A 211 -1.62 16.72 32.10
N ASN A 212 -0.53 17.07 31.44
CA ASN A 212 0.82 16.84 31.92
C ASN A 212 1.20 17.90 32.98
N ALA A 213 2.29 17.65 33.71
CA ALA A 213 2.79 18.55 34.75
C ALA A 213 3.21 19.94 34.21
N ASP A 214 3.69 20.01 32.97
CA ASP A 214 4.03 21.26 32.26
C ASP A 214 2.79 22.01 31.73
N GLY A 215 1.59 21.48 31.98
CA GLY A 215 0.32 22.02 31.53
C GLY A 215 -0.07 21.68 30.10
N SER A 216 0.76 20.93 29.35
CA SER A 216 0.41 20.40 28.04
C SER A 216 -0.66 19.31 28.12
N TYR A 217 -1.36 19.05 27.02
CA TYR A 217 -2.39 18.02 26.94
C TYR A 217 -1.89 16.83 26.12
N ARG A 218 -1.86 15.65 26.73
CA ARG A 218 -1.58 14.39 26.04
C ARG A 218 -2.89 13.72 25.68
N LEU A 219 -3.15 13.63 24.37
CA LEU A 219 -4.33 12.99 23.79
C LEU A 219 -3.94 11.65 23.19
N THR A 220 -4.46 10.56 23.73
CA THR A 220 -4.41 9.24 23.11
C THR A 220 -5.67 9.04 22.28
N MET A 221 -5.52 8.85 20.97
CA MET A 221 -6.60 8.49 20.05
C MET A 221 -6.46 7.02 19.65
N THR A 222 -7.54 6.25 19.74
CA THR A 222 -7.58 4.84 19.35
C THR A 222 -8.61 4.62 18.26
N LEU A 223 -8.19 3.97 17.18
CA LEU A 223 -9.06 3.50 16.11
C LEU A 223 -9.17 1.98 16.16
N ARG A 224 -10.40 1.47 16.04
CA ARG A 224 -10.68 0.04 15.95
C ARG A 224 -11.24 -0.30 14.58
N ASN A 225 -10.59 -1.20 13.86
CA ASN A 225 -11.10 -1.73 12.60
C ASN A 225 -12.18 -2.79 12.91
N THR A 226 -13.42 -2.47 12.57
CA THR A 226 -14.59 -3.36 12.68
C THR A 226 -14.96 -4.02 11.36
N GLY A 227 -14.17 -3.76 10.30
CA GLY A 227 -14.29 -4.43 9.01
C GLY A 227 -13.76 -5.86 9.05
N ASN A 228 -13.86 -6.54 7.90
CA ASN A 228 -13.43 -7.93 7.72
C ASN A 228 -12.09 -8.06 6.96
N VAL A 229 -11.47 -6.95 6.59
CA VAL A 229 -10.14 -6.89 5.95
C VAL A 229 -9.24 -5.88 6.65
N GLU A 230 -7.94 -6.03 6.46
CA GLU A 230 -6.92 -5.12 6.97
C GLU A 230 -7.13 -3.70 6.44
N ALA A 231 -6.93 -2.71 7.31
CA ALA A 231 -6.87 -1.31 6.91
C ALA A 231 -5.41 -0.89 6.77
N TYR A 232 -4.93 -0.71 5.54
CA TYR A 232 -3.52 -0.39 5.30
C TYR A 232 -3.21 1.09 5.42
N ALA A 233 -2.01 1.38 5.95
CA ALA A 233 -1.41 2.71 5.97
C ALA A 233 -2.32 3.79 6.58
N VAL A 234 -3.06 3.45 7.64
CA VAL A 234 -3.97 4.34 8.35
C VAL A 234 -3.19 5.51 8.93
N ARG A 235 -3.64 6.74 8.68
CA ARG A 235 -2.95 7.95 9.12
C ARG A 235 -3.90 8.97 9.70
N ILE A 236 -3.39 9.77 10.63
CA ILE A 236 -4.07 10.97 11.12
C ILE A 236 -3.38 12.18 10.52
N ASP A 237 -4.12 12.97 9.75
CA ASP A 237 -3.65 14.18 9.08
C ASP A 237 -4.09 15.40 9.90
N GLN A 238 -3.12 16.21 10.31
CA GLN A 238 -3.33 17.47 11.04
C GLN A 238 -4.33 17.36 12.21
N PRO A 239 -4.05 16.55 13.24
CA PRO A 239 -4.97 16.37 14.36
C PRO A 239 -5.20 17.70 15.07
N ARG A 240 -6.47 17.98 15.38
CA ARG A 240 -6.89 19.22 16.01
C ARG A 240 -7.56 18.93 17.35
N LEU A 241 -7.19 19.72 18.36
CA LEU A 241 -7.84 19.76 19.66
C LEU A 241 -8.16 21.22 19.96
N ALA A 242 -9.44 21.53 20.19
CA ALA A 242 -9.90 22.92 20.33
C ALA A 242 -9.47 23.81 19.15
N PHE A 243 -8.68 24.85 19.40
CA PHE A 243 -8.17 25.76 18.36
C PHE A 243 -6.75 25.42 17.92
N THR A 244 -6.12 24.40 18.52
CA THR A 244 -4.76 24.00 18.17
C THR A 244 -4.79 22.85 17.17
N THR A 245 -4.09 23.02 16.06
CA THR A 245 -3.82 21.96 15.08
C THR A 245 -2.34 21.61 15.14
N LEU A 246 -2.01 20.33 15.28
CA LEU A 246 -0.63 19.90 15.13
C LEU A 246 -0.30 19.73 13.64
N PRO A 247 0.83 20.26 13.16
CA PRO A 247 1.25 20.02 11.79
C PRO A 247 1.70 18.56 11.61
N GLY A 248 1.50 18.04 10.40
CA GLY A 248 2.04 16.74 9.99
C GLY A 248 1.00 15.64 9.85
N ARG A 249 1.51 14.47 9.46
CA ARG A 249 0.74 13.26 9.18
C ARG A 249 1.35 12.10 9.95
N PHE A 250 0.54 11.45 10.76
CA PHE A 250 1.00 10.45 11.75
C PHE A 250 0.49 9.07 11.36
N SER A 251 1.39 8.09 11.21
CA SER A 251 1.01 6.72 10.82
C SER A 251 0.55 5.90 12.03
N MET A 252 -0.60 5.25 11.90
CA MET A 252 -1.06 4.14 12.73
C MET A 252 -0.67 2.77 12.14
N GLY A 253 -0.03 2.75 10.97
CA GLY A 253 0.33 1.53 10.26
C GLY A 253 -0.88 0.80 9.68
N MET A 254 -0.76 -0.53 9.59
CA MET A 254 -1.87 -1.41 9.24
C MET A 254 -2.67 -1.76 10.51
N ILE A 255 -4.00 -1.74 10.42
CA ILE A 255 -4.90 -2.16 11.50
C ILE A 255 -5.66 -3.42 11.06
N PRO A 256 -5.36 -4.61 11.62
CA PRO A 256 -6.03 -5.85 11.25
C PRO A 256 -7.54 -5.84 11.59
N PRO A 257 -8.35 -6.72 10.97
CA PRO A 257 -9.75 -6.92 11.35
C PRO A 257 -9.91 -7.18 12.86
N GLY A 258 -10.87 -6.49 13.48
CA GLY A 258 -11.18 -6.63 14.91
C GLY A 258 -10.19 -5.98 15.87
N GLN A 259 -9.02 -5.52 15.39
CA GLN A 259 -7.94 -4.96 16.19
C GLN A 259 -8.01 -3.43 16.27
N SER A 260 -7.24 -2.88 17.20
CA SER A 260 -7.13 -1.43 17.42
C SER A 260 -5.68 -0.95 17.30
N SER A 261 -5.50 0.30 16.85
CA SER A 261 -4.22 1.01 16.89
C SER A 261 -4.42 2.37 17.58
N SER A 262 -3.38 2.85 18.25
CA SER A 262 -3.44 4.11 19.01
C SER A 262 -2.30 5.04 18.64
N LEU A 263 -2.59 6.34 18.59
CA LEU A 263 -1.60 7.40 18.51
C LEU A 263 -1.71 8.32 19.72
N VAL A 264 -0.56 8.84 20.13
CA VAL A 264 -0.46 9.82 21.19
C VAL A 264 -0.01 11.13 20.57
N PHE A 265 -0.77 12.18 20.87
CA PHE A 265 -0.49 13.55 20.48
C PHE A 265 -0.23 14.39 21.72
N THR A 266 0.76 15.27 21.67
CA THR A 266 1.02 16.25 22.71
C THR A 266 0.67 17.62 22.18
N PHE A 267 -0.35 18.25 22.77
CA PHE A 267 -0.79 19.60 22.47
C PHE A 267 -0.25 20.57 23.53
N PRO A 268 0.16 21.79 23.14
CA PRO A 268 0.70 22.78 24.08
C PRO A 268 -0.34 23.22 25.11
N ALA A 269 0.14 23.78 26.23
CA ALA A 269 -0.71 24.30 27.31
C ALA A 269 -1.69 25.40 26.84
N SER A 270 -1.33 26.13 25.77
CA SER A 270 -2.17 27.15 25.13
C SER A 270 -3.41 26.61 24.41
N THR A 271 -3.59 25.28 24.35
CA THR A 271 -4.70 24.64 23.63
C THR A 271 -6.07 24.93 24.24
N GLY A 272 -6.14 25.19 25.54
CA GLY A 272 -7.37 25.60 26.19
C GLY A 272 -7.29 25.60 27.71
N VAL A 273 -8.38 26.01 28.33
CA VAL A 273 -8.51 26.10 29.80
C VAL A 273 -9.06 24.78 30.35
N PRO A 274 -8.48 24.22 31.43
CA PRO A 274 -9.03 23.04 32.11
C PRO A 274 -10.51 23.21 32.48
N GLY A 275 -11.26 22.11 32.42
CA GLY A 275 -12.72 22.09 32.62
C GLY A 275 -13.55 22.51 31.39
N THR A 276 -12.91 23.01 30.33
CA THR A 276 -13.62 23.44 29.11
C THR A 276 -14.02 22.26 28.26
N ARG A 277 -15.29 22.21 27.85
CA ARG A 277 -15.78 21.28 26.82
C ARG A 277 -15.40 21.80 25.43
N THR A 278 -14.75 20.96 24.64
CA THR A 278 -14.29 21.27 23.28
C THR A 278 -14.43 20.05 22.37
N VAL A 279 -13.89 20.14 21.14
CA VAL A 279 -13.94 19.08 20.13
C VAL A 279 -12.53 18.71 19.69
N GLY A 280 -12.25 17.41 19.65
CA GLY A 280 -11.13 16.86 18.88
C GLY A 280 -11.60 16.54 17.46
N GLN A 281 -10.89 17.03 16.45
CA GLN A 281 -11.18 16.75 15.03
C GLN A 281 -9.98 16.04 14.40
N PHE A 282 -10.25 14.91 13.74
CA PHE A 282 -9.23 14.06 13.15
C PHE A 282 -9.63 13.72 11.72
N ARG A 283 -8.77 14.10 10.78
CA ARG A 283 -8.85 13.61 9.40
C ARG A 283 -8.09 12.29 9.33
N VAL A 284 -8.83 11.18 9.31
CA VAL A 284 -8.27 9.84 9.18
C VAL A 284 -8.14 9.49 7.71
N LEU A 285 -6.92 9.27 7.24
CA LEU A 285 -6.67 8.77 5.88
C LEU A 285 -6.61 7.25 5.93
N THR A 286 -7.35 6.62 5.02
CA THR A 286 -7.46 5.16 4.88
C THR A 286 -7.32 4.80 3.40
N GLY A 287 -7.04 3.55 3.07
CA GLY A 287 -7.05 3.11 1.66
C GLY A 287 -8.40 3.30 0.97
N ASP A 288 -9.51 3.40 1.72
CA ASP A 288 -10.85 3.70 1.19
C ASP A 288 -11.11 5.21 1.02
N GLY A 289 -10.13 6.05 1.35
CA GLY A 289 -10.22 7.51 1.32
C GLY A 289 -10.27 8.16 2.71
N PRO A 290 -10.36 9.50 2.77
CA PRO A 290 -10.38 10.26 4.01
C PRO A 290 -11.73 10.14 4.74
N ARG A 291 -11.69 10.01 6.06
CA ARG A 291 -12.84 10.08 6.97
C ARG A 291 -12.60 11.19 8.00
N PHE A 292 -13.61 12.01 8.25
CA PHE A 292 -13.55 13.01 9.31
C PHE A 292 -14.22 12.45 10.56
N LEU A 293 -13.44 12.33 11.63
CA LEU A 293 -13.94 11.90 12.92
C LEU A 293 -13.84 13.07 13.90
N ALA A 294 -14.89 13.23 14.71
CA ALA A 294 -14.93 14.25 15.75
C ALA A 294 -15.40 13.64 17.05
N ALA A 295 -14.87 14.14 18.16
CA ALA A 295 -15.28 13.72 19.48
C ALA A 295 -15.39 14.91 20.43
N SER A 296 -16.48 14.94 21.22
CA SER A 296 -16.58 15.87 22.35
C SER A 296 -15.59 15.46 23.43
N VAL A 297 -14.81 16.42 23.91
CA VAL A 297 -13.77 16.21 24.92
C VAL A 297 -13.86 17.30 25.98
N THR A 298 -13.63 16.95 27.25
CA THR A 298 -13.42 17.93 28.32
C THR A 298 -11.93 17.97 28.60
N LEU A 299 -11.34 19.17 28.60
CA LEU A 299 -9.93 19.33 28.96
C LEU A 299 -9.78 19.08 30.46
N PRO A 300 -8.97 18.10 30.89
CA PRO A 300 -8.74 17.83 32.31
C PRO A 300 -7.92 18.92 32.99
#